data_AF-A0ABD3N8G2-F1
#
_entry.id   AF-A0ABD3N8G2-F1
#
_cell.length_a   1.000
_cell.length_b   1.000
_cell.length_c   1.000
_cell.angle_alpha   90.00
_cell.angle_beta   90.00
_cell.angle_gamma   90.00
#
_symmetry.space_group_name_H-M   'P 1'
#
loop_
_entity.id
_entity.type
_entity.pdbx_description
1 polymer ?
#
loop_
_entity_poly.entity_id
_entity_poly.type
_entity_poly.pdbx_seq_one_letter_code
_entity_poly.pdbx_strand_id
1 'polypeptide(L)'
;MSPKKKVHHDNDDNSVDSNFDEEMPTIHSCGSLDALEAAINKSSSEHGSVAPKYDAAAIRAEFKTYQATLPKPDELLQQQHSFAVLRMLMDAGKVEAPRFLKYKEEGGIKPHHALCMLLLSEYEAGKKLTKRSFVYSKVVKILSFGCLYNQLNNPADFIRDQFYRVAHAVPTSTVTPEVLRKKIRNKGLPVPNYFLDPEDEKQFPPHIALLVILQDGEKESRKFDRVISRILFALFAIVSLLLRITLEVIGGAGAIWGGAEVVKLRTADNAELWRWLSISVGILCYLRFITLNLPQKEDEGDILGAAGPWSLRLPVRLRAVCDHPFHYFVRALPPSCPKKKSLESKSN
;
A
#
# COMPACT_ATOMS: atom_id res chain seq x y z
N MET A 1 42.45 -15.42 -26.56
CA MET A 1 41.87 -16.21 -25.46
C MET A 1 42.39 -15.64 -24.15
N SER A 2 41.61 -14.78 -23.49
CA SER A 2 41.99 -14.15 -22.22
C SER A 2 41.25 -14.84 -21.07
N PRO A 3 41.91 -15.12 -19.93
CA PRO A 3 41.28 -15.84 -18.84
C PRO A 3 40.29 -14.93 -18.11
N LYS A 4 39.03 -15.38 -18.00
CA LYS A 4 38.02 -14.74 -17.15
C LYS A 4 38.43 -14.91 -15.70
N LYS A 5 38.73 -13.78 -15.05
CA LYS A 5 38.98 -13.66 -13.61
C LYS A 5 37.65 -13.94 -12.88
N LYS A 6 37.53 -15.09 -12.22
CA LYS A 6 36.45 -15.38 -11.27
C LYS A 6 36.67 -14.49 -10.05
N VAL A 7 35.79 -13.51 -9.85
CA VAL A 7 35.69 -12.75 -8.60
C VAL A 7 34.86 -13.62 -7.66
N HIS A 8 35.49 -14.16 -6.62
CA HIS A 8 34.80 -14.74 -5.48
C HIS A 8 34.20 -13.57 -4.69
N HIS A 9 32.87 -13.48 -4.67
CA HIS A 9 32.17 -12.65 -3.70
C HIS A 9 32.04 -13.52 -2.46
N ASP A 10 32.81 -13.20 -1.42
CA ASP A 10 32.60 -13.77 -0.09
C ASP A 10 31.29 -13.18 0.42
N ASN A 11 30.25 -14.04 0.48
CA ASN A 11 28.99 -13.76 1.14
C ASN A 11 29.23 -13.84 2.64
N ASP A 12 29.46 -12.68 3.26
CA ASP A 12 29.28 -12.51 4.70
C ASP A 12 27.78 -12.53 5.02
N ASP A 13 27.16 -13.72 4.95
CA ASP A 13 25.77 -14.03 5.36
C ASP A 13 25.62 -14.04 6.91
N ASN A 14 26.24 -13.08 7.58
CA ASN A 14 25.99 -12.78 9.00
C ASN A 14 24.96 -11.65 9.12
N SER A 15 23.84 -11.72 8.38
CA SER A 15 22.66 -10.92 8.71
C SER A 15 22.08 -11.49 10.00
N VAL A 16 22.65 -11.06 11.12
CA VAL A 16 22.12 -11.29 12.47
C VAL A 16 20.72 -10.71 12.49
N ASP A 17 19.75 -11.62 12.38
CA ASP A 17 18.34 -11.30 12.36
C ASP A 17 17.98 -10.75 13.74
N SER A 18 17.59 -9.47 13.79
CA SER A 18 17.34 -8.71 15.01
C SER A 18 16.13 -9.18 15.84
N ASN A 19 15.63 -10.39 15.56
CA ASN A 19 14.56 -11.07 16.29
C ASN A 19 15.00 -12.35 16.99
N PHE A 20 16.26 -12.79 16.86
CA PHE A 20 16.78 -13.89 17.69
C PHE A 20 17.06 -13.37 19.12
N ASP A 21 15.99 -13.25 19.91
CA ASP A 21 16.11 -13.51 21.34
C ASP A 21 16.66 -14.94 21.44
N GLU A 22 17.83 -15.15 22.07
CA GLU A 22 18.24 -16.50 22.51
C GLU A 22 17.04 -17.13 23.23
N GLU A 23 16.58 -18.29 22.75
CA GLU A 23 15.46 -19.00 23.36
C GLU A 23 15.79 -19.29 24.83
N MET A 24 15.26 -18.49 25.75
CA MET A 24 15.22 -18.88 27.16
C MET A 24 14.49 -20.21 27.26
N PRO A 25 14.96 -21.15 28.10
CA PRO A 25 14.44 -22.51 28.16
C PRO A 25 12.92 -22.49 28.35
N THR A 26 12.22 -23.02 27.35
CA THR A 26 10.77 -23.07 27.30
C THR A 26 10.30 -24.09 28.32
N ILE A 27 9.77 -23.63 29.46
CA ILE A 27 9.02 -24.48 30.37
C ILE A 27 7.74 -24.86 29.61
N HIS A 28 7.64 -26.11 29.16
CA HIS A 28 6.42 -26.68 28.60
C HIS A 28 5.28 -26.63 29.65
N SER A 29 4.50 -25.55 29.63
CA SER A 29 3.30 -25.40 30.44
C SER A 29 2.07 -25.59 29.57
N CYS A 30 1.39 -26.73 29.71
CA CYS A 30 0.08 -27.04 29.12
C CYS A 30 -1.06 -26.27 29.82
N GLY A 31 -0.95 -24.94 29.90
CA GLY A 31 -1.93 -24.07 30.54
C GLY A 31 -2.88 -23.43 29.54
N SER A 32 -4.19 -23.43 29.86
CA SER A 32 -5.23 -22.64 29.20
C SER A 32 -4.78 -21.19 28.95
N LEU A 33 -5.12 -20.63 27.77
CA LEU A 33 -4.79 -19.27 27.32
C LEU A 33 -5.18 -18.18 28.34
N ASP A 34 -6.19 -18.44 29.17
CA ASP A 34 -6.67 -17.52 30.20
C ASP A 34 -5.73 -17.43 31.42
N ALA A 35 -4.95 -18.49 31.69
CA ALA A 35 -4.01 -18.51 32.81
C ALA A 35 -2.74 -17.67 32.53
N LEU A 36 -2.34 -17.58 31.26
CA LEU A 36 -1.19 -16.76 30.85
C LEU A 36 -1.50 -15.26 30.97
N GLU A 37 -2.71 -14.85 30.64
CA GLU A 37 -3.15 -13.45 30.75
C GLU A 37 -3.26 -13.01 32.22
N ALA A 38 -3.66 -13.91 33.12
CA ALA A 38 -3.66 -13.66 34.56
C ALA A 38 -2.25 -13.54 35.17
N ALA A 39 -1.28 -14.32 34.68
CA ALA A 39 0.10 -14.27 35.17
C ALA A 39 0.83 -12.96 34.79
N ILE A 40 0.62 -12.46 33.57
CA ILE A 40 1.22 -11.22 33.07
C ILE A 40 0.71 -9.98 33.85
N ASN A 41 -0.57 -9.98 34.22
CA ASN A 41 -1.15 -8.90 35.02
C ASN A 41 -0.69 -8.94 36.50
N LYS A 42 -0.19 -10.09 36.98
CA LYS A 42 0.24 -10.24 38.39
C LYS A 42 1.68 -9.78 38.60
N SER A 43 2.56 -9.91 37.60
CA SER A 43 3.97 -9.50 37.72
C SER A 43 4.22 -7.99 37.67
N SER A 44 3.20 -7.18 37.37
CA SER A 44 3.31 -5.72 37.29
C SER A 44 2.95 -4.98 38.60
N SER A 45 2.57 -5.71 39.67
CA SER A 45 2.03 -5.13 40.91
C SER A 45 3.03 -4.98 42.08
N GLU A 46 4.23 -5.56 42.04
CA GLU A 46 5.09 -5.65 43.25
C GLU A 46 6.27 -4.67 43.33
N HIS A 47 6.51 -3.84 42.31
CA HIS A 47 7.48 -2.74 42.41
C HIS A 47 6.80 -1.43 42.03
N GLY A 48 6.54 -0.57 43.03
CA GLY A 48 5.77 0.67 42.96
C GLY A 48 6.34 1.81 42.08
N SER A 49 7.20 1.49 41.11
CA SER A 49 7.57 2.38 40.03
C SER A 49 6.63 2.12 38.85
N VAL A 50 5.60 2.96 38.71
CA VAL A 50 4.72 2.92 37.54
C VAL A 50 5.56 3.31 36.33
N ALA A 51 6.07 2.31 35.60
CA ALA A 51 6.80 2.53 34.37
C ALA A 51 5.96 3.46 33.46
N PRO A 52 6.55 4.53 32.90
CA PRO A 52 5.81 5.49 32.11
C PRO A 52 5.13 4.78 30.94
N LYS A 53 3.81 4.90 30.87
CA LYS A 53 2.96 4.27 29.85
C LYS A 53 3.46 4.68 28.46
N TYR A 54 3.90 3.71 27.67
CA TYR A 54 4.37 3.95 26.31
C TYR A 54 3.20 4.03 25.34
N ASP A 55 2.53 5.18 25.29
CA ASP A 55 1.36 5.40 24.45
C ASP A 55 1.72 5.96 23.05
N ALA A 56 0.72 6.10 22.18
CA ALA A 56 0.91 6.60 20.82
C ALA A 56 1.43 8.06 20.78
N ALA A 57 1.18 8.86 21.83
CA ALA A 57 1.69 10.22 21.91
C ALA A 57 3.20 10.20 22.23
N ALA A 58 3.62 9.34 23.16
CA ALA A 58 5.03 9.10 23.46
C ALA A 58 5.79 8.61 22.22
N ILE A 59 5.23 7.65 21.46
CA ILE A 59 5.84 7.14 20.22
C ILE A 59 6.05 8.26 19.19
N ARG A 60 5.04 9.13 18.99
CA ARG A 60 5.14 10.25 18.05
C ARG A 60 6.11 11.33 18.54
N ALA A 61 6.14 11.60 19.84
CA ALA A 61 7.06 12.57 20.44
C ALA A 61 8.51 12.11 20.30
N GLU A 62 8.79 10.83 20.59
CA GLU A 62 10.08 10.21 20.29
C GLU A 62 10.37 10.36 18.79
N PHE A 63 9.43 9.99 17.91
CA PHE A 63 9.60 10.07 16.45
C PHE A 63 10.11 11.41 15.93
N LYS A 64 9.54 12.49 16.46
CA LYS A 64 9.88 13.84 16.06
C LYS A 64 11.36 14.18 16.29
N THR A 65 12.01 13.55 17.26
CA THR A 65 13.42 13.83 17.61
C THR A 65 14.42 13.32 16.58
N TYR A 66 14.14 12.21 15.90
CA TYR A 66 15.07 11.57 14.96
C TYR A 66 14.62 11.65 13.50
N GLN A 67 13.49 12.28 13.23
CA GLN A 67 12.97 12.42 11.87
C GLN A 67 13.95 13.08 10.89
N ALA A 68 14.77 14.03 11.36
CA ALA A 68 15.77 14.70 10.53
C ALA A 68 16.93 13.77 10.12
N THR A 69 17.19 12.73 10.89
CA THR A 69 18.28 11.77 10.68
C THR A 69 17.85 10.59 9.80
N LEU A 70 16.55 10.29 9.77
CA LEU A 70 16.03 9.14 9.04
C LEU A 70 16.00 9.37 7.52
N PRO A 71 16.29 8.33 6.71
CA PRO A 71 16.08 8.36 5.28
C PRO A 71 14.62 8.67 4.91
N LYS A 72 14.41 9.08 3.66
CA LYS A 72 13.05 9.31 3.17
C LYS A 72 12.27 7.98 3.15
N PRO A 73 10.94 8.00 3.35
CA PRO A 73 10.15 6.76 3.40
C PRO A 73 10.30 5.90 2.14
N ASP A 74 10.46 6.53 0.98
CA ASP A 74 10.64 5.83 -0.30
C ASP A 74 11.98 5.07 -0.36
N GLU A 75 13.03 5.60 0.28
CA GLU A 75 14.33 4.94 0.41
C GLU A 75 14.25 3.81 1.44
N LEU A 76 13.53 4.04 2.56
CA LEU A 76 13.30 3.02 3.58
C LEU A 76 12.61 1.77 3.01
N LEU A 77 11.64 1.97 2.11
CA LEU A 77 10.90 0.88 1.45
C LEU A 77 11.74 0.15 0.40
N GLN A 78 12.66 0.85 -0.27
CA GLN A 78 13.48 0.28 -1.35
C GLN A 78 14.72 -0.47 -0.83
N GLN A 79 15.36 0.06 0.20
CA GLN A 79 16.63 -0.47 0.70
C GLN A 79 16.47 -1.56 1.76
N GLN A 80 15.22 -1.88 2.15
CA GLN A 80 14.91 -2.88 3.19
C GLN A 80 15.87 -2.77 4.38
N HIS A 81 16.06 -1.56 4.91
CA HIS A 81 17.07 -1.37 5.95
C HIS A 81 16.80 -2.31 7.11
N SER A 82 17.81 -3.14 7.41
CA SER A 82 17.80 -3.94 8.61
C SER A 82 17.78 -3.01 9.83
N PHE A 83 17.25 -3.53 10.92
CA PHE A 83 17.24 -2.86 12.21
C PHE A 83 18.64 -2.32 12.60
N ALA A 84 19.68 -3.10 12.34
CA ALA A 84 21.07 -2.75 12.61
C ALA A 84 21.53 -1.51 11.82
N VAL A 85 21.14 -1.40 10.54
CA VAL A 85 21.50 -0.24 9.70
C VAL A 85 20.86 1.04 10.23
N LEU A 86 19.58 0.99 10.61
CA LEU A 86 18.90 2.14 11.19
C LEU A 86 19.57 2.59 12.49
N ARG A 87 19.94 1.65 13.34
CA ARG A 87 20.64 1.95 14.60
C ARG A 87 22.01 2.57 14.36
N MET A 88 22.80 2.01 13.43
CA MET A 88 24.09 2.57 13.02
C MET A 88 23.97 4.01 12.50
N LEU A 89 22.92 4.31 11.72
CA LEU A 89 22.66 5.67 11.26
C LEU A 89 22.34 6.64 12.42
N MET A 90 21.62 6.16 13.43
CA MET A 90 21.32 6.96 14.62
C MET A 90 22.55 7.21 15.49
N ASP A 91 23.36 6.17 15.69
CA ASP A 91 24.62 6.26 16.42
C ASP A 91 25.60 7.22 15.73
N ALA A 92 25.70 7.15 14.39
CA ALA A 92 26.48 8.09 13.58
C ALA A 92 25.96 9.54 13.71
N GLY A 93 24.64 9.71 13.80
CA GLY A 93 23.99 11.00 14.04
C GLY A 93 24.09 11.49 15.50
N LYS A 94 24.66 10.70 16.42
CA LYS A 94 24.68 10.96 17.88
C LYS A 94 23.29 11.20 18.46
N VAL A 95 22.27 10.54 17.92
CA VAL A 95 20.89 10.62 18.40
C VAL A 95 20.56 9.35 19.17
N GLU A 96 19.98 9.48 20.36
CA GLU A 96 19.56 8.32 21.15
C GLU A 96 18.51 7.50 20.38
N ALA A 97 18.75 6.19 20.26
CA ALA A 97 17.82 5.29 19.59
C ALA A 97 16.44 5.28 20.29
N PRO A 98 15.31 5.35 19.57
CA PRO A 98 13.99 5.25 20.18
C PRO A 98 13.78 3.90 20.82
N ARG A 99 12.83 3.81 21.75
CA ARG A 99 12.59 2.54 22.48
C ARG A 99 12.22 1.40 21.54
N PHE A 100 11.56 1.65 20.42
CA PHE A 100 11.27 0.59 19.45
C PHE A 100 12.48 0.15 18.60
N LEU A 101 13.61 0.85 18.67
CA LEU A 101 14.90 0.46 18.08
C LEU A 101 15.95 0.05 19.12
N LYS A 102 15.58 0.05 20.41
CA LYS A 102 16.43 -0.44 21.49
C LYS A 102 16.24 -1.95 21.67
N TYR A 103 17.28 -2.62 22.14
CA TYR A 103 17.16 -4.01 22.56
C TYR A 103 16.33 -4.11 23.83
N LYS A 104 15.77 -5.29 24.10
CA LYS A 104 14.93 -5.53 25.28
C LYS A 104 15.66 -5.20 26.60
N GLU A 105 16.96 -5.51 26.65
CA GLU A 105 17.84 -5.22 27.79
C GLU A 105 18.01 -3.72 28.05
N GLU A 106 17.86 -2.90 27.02
CA GLU A 106 17.98 -1.43 27.08
C GLU A 106 16.62 -0.75 27.37
N GLY A 107 15.61 -1.53 27.76
CA GLY A 107 14.23 -1.05 27.91
C GLY A 107 13.51 -0.87 26.57
N GLY A 108 13.97 -1.58 25.54
CA GLY A 108 13.37 -1.56 24.22
C GLY A 108 12.01 -2.24 24.15
N ILE A 109 11.19 -1.81 23.19
CA ILE A 109 9.85 -2.32 22.95
C ILE A 109 9.82 -2.96 21.57
N LYS A 110 9.21 -4.15 21.46
CA LYS A 110 9.12 -4.84 20.17
C LYS A 110 8.41 -3.93 19.13
N PRO A 111 8.97 -3.70 17.93
CA PRO A 111 8.39 -2.79 16.93
C PRO A 111 6.93 -3.09 16.58
N HIS A 112 6.58 -4.39 16.50
CA HIS A 112 5.19 -4.85 16.29
C HIS A 112 4.22 -4.28 17.33
N HIS A 113 4.64 -4.22 18.59
CA HIS A 113 3.81 -3.72 19.68
C HIS A 113 3.61 -2.21 19.58
N ALA A 114 4.68 -1.46 19.31
CA ALA A 114 4.61 -0.02 19.07
C ALA A 114 3.70 0.32 17.87
N LEU A 115 3.84 -0.44 16.77
CA LEU A 115 3.00 -0.34 15.59
C LEU A 115 1.51 -0.60 15.88
N CYS A 116 1.20 -1.67 16.62
CA CYS A 116 -0.16 -1.96 17.04
C CYS A 116 -0.75 -0.83 17.90
N MET A 117 -0.02 -0.34 18.89
CA MET A 117 -0.50 0.74 19.76
C MET A 117 -0.77 2.02 18.98
N LEU A 118 0.14 2.38 18.07
CA LEU A 118 -0.03 3.53 17.20
C LEU A 118 -1.29 3.39 16.34
N LEU A 119 -1.44 2.27 15.63
CA LEU A 119 -2.55 2.05 14.71
C LEU A 119 -3.89 1.85 15.41
N LEU A 120 -3.94 1.21 16.59
CA LEU A 120 -5.14 1.12 17.42
C LEU A 120 -5.60 2.51 17.87
N SER A 121 -4.67 3.35 18.33
CA SER A 121 -5.01 4.71 18.74
C SER A 121 -5.59 5.54 17.60
N GLU A 122 -5.03 5.41 16.38
CA GLU A 122 -5.54 6.07 15.17
C GLU A 122 -6.91 5.52 14.76
N TYR A 123 -7.11 4.21 14.85
CA TYR A 123 -8.37 3.56 14.55
C TYR A 123 -9.50 4.03 15.48
N GLU A 124 -9.22 4.10 16.79
CA GLU A 124 -10.17 4.58 17.79
C GLU A 124 -10.50 6.06 17.64
N ALA A 125 -9.48 6.89 17.36
CA ALA A 125 -9.68 8.30 17.03
C ALA A 125 -10.52 8.46 15.75
N GLY A 126 -10.24 7.65 14.72
CA GLY A 126 -10.93 7.64 13.44
C GLY A 126 -12.42 7.24 13.55
N LYS A 127 -12.77 6.31 14.43
CA LYS A 127 -14.17 5.94 14.73
C LYS A 127 -15.01 7.13 15.20
N LYS A 128 -14.40 8.08 15.93
CA LYS A 128 -15.10 9.29 16.39
C LYS A 128 -15.37 10.26 15.23
N LEU A 129 -14.46 10.34 14.26
CA LEU A 129 -14.55 11.22 13.09
C LEU A 129 -15.48 10.69 11.97
N THR A 130 -15.64 9.37 11.84
CA THR A 130 -16.38 8.77 10.73
C THR A 130 -17.86 9.17 10.70
N LYS A 131 -18.44 9.57 11.84
CA LYS A 131 -19.82 10.09 11.92
C LYS A 131 -20.02 11.42 11.15
N ARG A 132 -18.97 12.21 10.90
CA ARG A 132 -19.04 13.48 10.12
C ARG A 132 -18.66 13.32 8.64
N SER A 133 -17.88 12.30 8.28
CA SER A 133 -17.29 12.14 6.94
C SER A 133 -18.24 11.54 5.89
N PHE A 134 -19.33 10.91 6.31
CA PHE A 134 -20.23 10.18 5.41
C PHE A 134 -20.86 11.06 4.32
N VAL A 135 -21.10 12.35 4.62
CA VAL A 135 -21.63 13.33 3.65
C VAL A 135 -20.58 13.68 2.59
N TYR A 136 -19.34 13.92 3.00
CA TYR A 136 -18.24 14.29 2.09
C TYR A 136 -17.85 13.14 1.15
N SER A 137 -17.85 11.90 1.65
CA SER A 137 -17.54 10.72 0.83
C SER A 137 -18.53 10.52 -0.31
N LYS A 138 -19.84 10.76 -0.10
CA LYS A 138 -20.84 10.65 -1.17
C LYS A 138 -20.70 11.76 -2.21
N VAL A 139 -20.47 13.00 -1.80
CA VAL A 139 -20.28 14.12 -2.73
C VAL A 139 -19.02 13.93 -3.57
N VAL A 140 -17.89 13.56 -2.96
CA VAL A 140 -16.65 13.25 -3.70
C VAL A 140 -16.84 12.06 -4.63
N LYS A 141 -17.56 11.02 -4.22
CA LYS A 141 -17.84 9.85 -5.07
C LYS A 141 -18.72 10.20 -6.27
N ILE A 142 -19.69 11.11 -6.11
CA ILE A 142 -20.57 11.59 -7.18
C ILE A 142 -19.81 12.52 -8.13
N LEU A 143 -19.11 13.54 -7.60
CA LEU A 143 -18.35 14.50 -8.41
C LEU A 143 -17.18 13.86 -9.16
N SER A 144 -16.68 12.74 -8.64
CA SER A 144 -15.61 11.99 -9.29
C SER A 144 -16.07 10.90 -10.23
N PHE A 145 -17.38 10.71 -10.43
CA PHE A 145 -17.93 9.58 -11.19
C PHE A 145 -17.41 8.21 -10.69
N GLY A 146 -17.06 8.08 -9.41
CA GLY A 146 -16.42 6.89 -8.84
C GLY A 146 -14.93 6.75 -9.14
N CYS A 147 -14.32 7.66 -9.91
CA CYS A 147 -12.91 7.64 -10.34
C CYS A 147 -11.92 8.33 -9.37
N LEU A 148 -12.39 9.09 -8.36
CA LEU A 148 -11.53 9.65 -7.30
C LEU A 148 -11.84 8.96 -5.98
N TYR A 149 -11.72 7.64 -5.94
CA TYR A 149 -11.52 7.02 -4.64
C TYR A 149 -10.17 7.50 -4.09
N ASN A 150 -10.03 7.54 -2.76
CA ASN A 150 -8.70 7.68 -2.16
C ASN A 150 -7.95 6.38 -2.45
N GLN A 151 -7.34 6.29 -3.63
CA GLN A 151 -6.32 5.28 -3.87
C GLN A 151 -5.27 5.47 -2.78
N LEU A 152 -4.94 4.36 -2.13
CA LEU A 152 -3.91 4.28 -1.10
C LEU A 152 -2.54 4.36 -1.79
N ASN A 153 -2.27 5.50 -2.43
CA ASN A 153 -1.02 5.81 -3.12
C ASN A 153 0.11 6.05 -2.13
N ASN A 154 -0.23 6.08 -0.85
CA ASN A 154 0.66 6.31 0.24
C ASN A 154 0.86 4.97 0.95
N PRO A 155 2.11 4.49 1.06
CA PRO A 155 2.42 3.27 1.79
C PRO A 155 1.82 3.27 3.21
N ALA A 156 1.80 4.42 3.89
CA ALA A 156 1.17 4.57 5.21
C ALA A 156 -0.32 4.27 5.20
N ASP A 157 -1.05 4.75 4.19
CA ASP A 157 -2.48 4.50 4.07
C ASP A 157 -2.73 3.01 3.81
N PHE A 158 -1.92 2.36 2.97
CA PHE A 158 -2.02 0.93 2.71
C PHE A 158 -1.84 0.10 3.99
N ILE A 159 -0.82 0.44 4.80
CA ILE A 159 -0.57 -0.22 6.09
C ILE A 159 -1.78 -0.02 7.02
N ARG A 160 -2.32 1.20 7.11
CA ARG A 160 -3.52 1.52 7.89
C ARG A 160 -4.74 0.73 7.41
N ASP A 161 -4.96 0.59 6.10
CA ASP A 161 -6.08 -0.17 5.55
C ASP A 161 -5.99 -1.66 5.87
N GLN A 162 -4.81 -2.26 5.68
CA GLN A 162 -4.57 -3.64 6.11
C GLN A 162 -4.84 -3.80 7.61
N PHE A 163 -4.46 -2.82 8.42
CA PHE A 163 -4.69 -2.86 9.87
C PHE A 163 -6.17 -2.73 10.20
N TYR A 164 -6.87 -1.75 9.63
CA TYR A 164 -8.29 -1.47 9.93
C TYR A 164 -9.21 -2.63 9.57
N ARG A 165 -8.85 -3.44 8.56
CA ARG A 165 -9.55 -4.69 8.24
C ARG A 165 -9.50 -5.68 9.39
N VAL A 166 -8.42 -5.70 10.17
CA VAL A 166 -8.23 -6.63 11.29
C VAL A 166 -8.36 -5.98 12.66
N ALA A 167 -8.44 -4.66 12.76
CA ALA A 167 -8.39 -3.90 14.02
C ALA A 167 -9.45 -4.35 15.05
N HIS A 168 -10.63 -4.76 14.59
CA HIS A 168 -11.70 -5.29 15.45
C HIS A 168 -11.41 -6.71 16.01
N ALA A 169 -10.39 -7.38 15.50
CA ALA A 169 -9.87 -8.65 15.97
C ALA A 169 -8.63 -8.50 16.85
N VAL A 170 -7.97 -7.35 16.80
CA VAL A 170 -6.79 -7.04 17.62
C VAL A 170 -7.27 -6.70 19.04
N PRO A 171 -6.81 -7.43 20.07
CA PRO A 171 -7.12 -7.11 21.45
C PRO A 171 -6.42 -5.82 21.88
N THR A 172 -7.01 -5.10 22.83
CA THR A 172 -6.39 -3.89 23.42
C THR A 172 -5.29 -4.22 24.43
N SER A 173 -5.26 -5.46 24.94
CA SER A 173 -4.18 -5.96 25.81
C SER A 173 -2.93 -6.31 24.98
N THR A 174 -1.77 -6.25 25.63
CA THR A 174 -0.50 -6.74 25.08
C THR A 174 -0.61 -8.22 24.76
N VAL A 175 -0.65 -8.57 23.48
CA VAL A 175 -0.68 -9.96 23.02
C VAL A 175 0.51 -10.23 22.12
N THR A 176 1.09 -11.43 22.24
CA THR A 176 2.22 -11.85 21.40
C THR A 176 1.80 -11.93 19.92
N PRO A 177 2.72 -11.64 18.97
CA PRO A 177 2.39 -11.65 17.54
C PRO A 177 1.78 -12.96 17.04
N GLU A 178 2.23 -14.10 17.55
CA GLU A 178 1.69 -15.43 17.21
C GLU A 178 0.22 -15.59 17.61
N VAL A 179 -0.12 -15.23 18.85
CA VAL A 179 -1.49 -15.32 19.35
C VAL A 179 -2.39 -14.35 18.59
N LEU A 180 -1.89 -13.16 18.27
CA LEU A 180 -2.61 -12.19 17.47
C LEU A 180 -2.93 -12.74 16.06
N ARG A 181 -1.93 -13.30 15.38
CA ARG A 181 -2.11 -13.93 14.07
C ARG A 181 -3.12 -15.06 14.10
N LYS A 182 -3.01 -15.95 15.09
CA LYS A 182 -3.95 -17.07 15.27
C LYS A 182 -5.37 -16.55 15.46
N LYS A 183 -5.56 -15.50 16.28
CA LYS A 183 -6.87 -14.84 16.46
C LYS A 183 -7.40 -14.23 15.15
N ILE A 184 -6.57 -13.58 14.34
CA ILE A 184 -6.96 -13.02 13.03
C ILE A 184 -7.36 -14.14 12.06
N ARG A 185 -6.54 -15.19 11.93
CA ARG A 185 -6.83 -16.35 11.08
C ARG A 185 -8.11 -17.07 11.48
N ASN A 186 -8.34 -17.27 12.78
CA ASN A 186 -9.54 -17.92 13.31
C ASN A 186 -10.83 -17.14 12.98
N LYS A 187 -10.75 -15.83 12.74
CA LYS A 187 -11.88 -15.02 12.27
C LYS A 187 -12.05 -15.02 10.74
N GLY A 188 -11.25 -15.78 10.00
CA GLY A 188 -11.27 -15.83 8.54
C GLY A 188 -10.80 -14.53 7.89
N LEU A 189 -10.00 -13.73 8.59
CA LEU A 189 -9.46 -12.47 8.08
C LEU A 189 -8.04 -12.68 7.53
N PRO A 190 -7.66 -11.95 6.47
CA PRO A 190 -6.28 -11.97 5.98
C PRO A 190 -5.36 -11.36 7.02
N VAL A 191 -4.23 -12.03 7.29
CA VAL A 191 -3.19 -11.51 8.20
C VAL A 191 -2.37 -10.45 7.43
N PRO A 192 -2.27 -9.21 7.93
CA PRO A 192 -1.41 -8.19 7.36
C PRO A 192 0.05 -8.67 7.25
N ASN A 193 0.75 -8.25 6.20
CA ASN A 193 2.11 -8.71 5.91
C ASN A 193 3.11 -8.40 7.03
N TYR A 194 2.91 -7.29 7.74
CA TYR A 194 3.73 -6.90 8.89
C TYR A 194 3.36 -7.59 10.19
N PHE A 195 2.49 -8.60 10.14
CA PHE A 195 2.29 -9.55 11.24
C PHE A 195 2.79 -10.95 10.90
N LEU A 196 3.26 -11.21 9.68
CA LEU A 196 3.77 -12.53 9.29
C LEU A 196 5.05 -12.90 10.05
N ASP A 197 5.43 -14.17 9.96
CA ASP A 197 6.68 -14.68 10.52
C ASP A 197 7.89 -13.97 9.90
N PRO A 198 8.98 -13.73 10.66
CA PRO A 198 10.26 -13.24 10.13
C PRO A 198 10.76 -14.01 8.92
N GLU A 199 10.50 -15.32 8.89
CA GLU A 199 10.96 -16.24 7.86
C GLU A 199 10.06 -16.24 6.61
N ASP A 200 8.91 -15.56 6.64
CA ASP A 200 8.00 -15.47 5.50
C ASP A 200 8.55 -14.47 4.47
N GLU A 201 8.77 -14.91 3.23
CA GLU A 201 9.26 -14.05 2.13
C GLU A 201 8.37 -12.83 1.88
N LYS A 202 7.09 -12.88 2.30
CA LYS A 202 6.13 -11.78 2.16
C LYS A 202 6.10 -10.87 3.38
N GLN A 203 6.90 -11.13 4.42
CA GLN A 203 6.91 -10.33 5.61
C GLN A 203 7.35 -8.91 5.29
N PHE A 204 6.57 -7.95 5.78
CA PHE A 204 6.92 -6.55 5.70
C PHE A 204 7.44 -6.09 7.08
N PRO A 205 8.71 -5.67 7.22
CA PRO A 205 9.26 -5.43 8.54
C PRO A 205 8.47 -4.36 9.34
N PRO A 206 8.05 -4.67 10.58
CA PRO A 206 7.15 -3.83 11.36
C PRO A 206 7.74 -2.47 11.71
N HIS A 207 9.07 -2.38 11.90
CA HIS A 207 9.75 -1.11 12.17
C HIS A 207 9.70 -0.20 10.94
N ILE A 208 9.84 -0.73 9.72
CA ILE A 208 9.68 0.04 8.49
C ILE A 208 8.24 0.54 8.38
N ALA A 209 7.25 -0.33 8.64
CA ALA A 209 5.85 0.06 8.64
C ALA A 209 5.56 1.22 9.62
N LEU A 210 6.12 1.13 10.83
CA LEU A 210 6.00 2.14 11.87
C LEU A 210 6.61 3.48 11.43
N LEU A 211 7.83 3.47 10.88
CA LEU A 211 8.49 4.67 10.38
C LEU A 211 7.71 5.32 9.24
N VAL A 212 7.20 4.52 8.30
CA VAL A 212 6.38 5.01 7.18
C VAL A 212 5.11 5.70 7.67
N ILE A 213 4.41 5.14 8.66
CA ILE A 213 3.21 5.77 9.24
C ILE A 213 3.55 7.08 9.94
N LEU A 214 4.63 7.09 10.72
CA LEU A 214 5.02 8.26 11.50
C LEU A 214 5.47 9.42 10.60
N GLN A 215 6.19 9.14 9.52
CA GLN A 215 6.60 10.14 8.51
C GLN A 215 5.42 10.72 7.70
N ASP A 216 4.24 10.11 7.75
CA ASP A 216 3.06 10.58 7.03
C ASP A 216 2.32 11.70 7.76
N GLY A 217 2.35 11.70 9.10
CA GLY A 217 1.58 12.64 9.94
C GLY A 217 1.92 14.12 9.73
N GLU A 218 3.10 14.44 9.22
CA GLU A 218 3.58 15.83 9.08
C GLU A 218 3.26 16.49 7.73
N LYS A 219 2.65 15.76 6.79
CA LYS A 219 2.55 16.21 5.39
C LYS A 219 1.18 16.80 5.03
N GLU A 220 0.58 17.58 5.92
CA GLU A 220 -0.69 18.26 5.61
C GLU A 220 -0.57 19.22 4.42
N SER A 221 0.57 19.90 4.26
CA SER A 221 0.86 20.73 3.08
C SER A 221 0.92 19.93 1.77
N ARG A 222 1.35 18.66 1.82
CA ARG A 222 1.37 17.80 0.62
C ARG A 222 -0.02 17.29 0.23
N LYS A 223 -1.03 17.36 1.09
CA LYS A 223 -2.40 16.92 0.74
C LYS A 223 -2.94 17.77 -0.41
N PHE A 224 -2.67 19.08 -0.41
CA PHE A 224 -3.10 19.99 -1.47
C PHE A 224 -2.35 19.71 -2.78
N ASP A 225 -1.02 19.58 -2.72
CA ASP A 225 -0.20 19.20 -3.88
C ASP A 225 -0.63 17.86 -4.47
N ARG A 226 -1.05 16.90 -3.63
CA ARG A 226 -1.57 15.60 -4.08
C ARG A 226 -2.89 15.75 -4.83
N VAL A 227 -3.82 16.58 -4.37
CA VAL A 227 -5.10 16.80 -5.07
C VAL A 227 -4.88 17.49 -6.41
N ILE A 228 -4.07 18.55 -6.45
CA ILE A 228 -3.72 19.22 -7.71
C ILE A 228 -3.03 18.25 -8.65
N SER A 229 -2.02 17.50 -8.17
CA SER A 229 -1.33 16.51 -8.99
C SER A 229 -2.30 15.48 -9.56
N ARG A 230 -3.25 14.99 -8.76
CA ARG A 230 -4.28 14.05 -9.22
C ARG A 230 -5.17 14.66 -10.31
N ILE A 231 -5.61 15.91 -10.13
CA ILE A 231 -6.41 16.61 -11.15
C ILE A 231 -5.60 16.76 -12.45
N LEU A 232 -4.35 17.20 -12.35
CA LEU A 232 -3.46 17.35 -13.51
C LEU A 232 -3.24 16.02 -14.24
N PHE A 233 -2.95 14.93 -13.51
CA PHE A 233 -2.78 13.61 -14.12
C PHE A 233 -4.08 13.06 -14.70
N ALA A 234 -5.24 13.31 -14.07
CA ALA A 234 -6.53 12.91 -14.60
C ALA A 234 -6.86 13.67 -15.89
N LEU A 235 -6.64 14.99 -15.92
CA LEU A 235 -6.80 15.80 -17.13
C LEU A 235 -5.86 15.33 -18.24
N PHE A 236 -4.60 15.07 -17.91
CA PHE A 236 -3.62 14.52 -18.85
C PHE A 236 -4.08 13.17 -19.42
N ALA A 237 -4.53 12.25 -18.56
CA ALA A 237 -5.05 10.95 -18.98
C ALA A 237 -6.29 11.08 -19.90
N ILE A 238 -7.21 12.01 -19.60
CA ILE A 238 -8.37 12.30 -20.45
C ILE A 238 -7.92 12.82 -21.82
N VAL A 239 -6.99 13.79 -21.85
CA VAL A 239 -6.47 14.34 -23.12
C VAL A 239 -5.77 13.25 -23.94
N SER A 240 -4.89 12.45 -23.32
CA SER A 240 -4.22 11.32 -23.98
C SER A 240 -5.23 10.31 -24.53
N LEU A 241 -6.29 10.02 -23.78
CA LEU A 241 -7.37 9.14 -24.22
C LEU A 241 -8.10 9.70 -25.45
N LEU A 242 -8.48 10.98 -25.41
CA LEU A 242 -9.15 11.65 -26.53
C LEU A 242 -8.28 11.71 -27.79
N LEU A 243 -6.99 12.01 -27.63
CA LEU A 243 -6.03 12.00 -28.74
C LEU A 243 -5.95 10.60 -29.36
N ARG A 244 -5.89 9.55 -28.54
CA ARG A 244 -5.79 8.17 -29.03
C ARG A 244 -7.06 7.72 -29.77
N ILE A 245 -8.25 8.04 -29.25
CA ILE A 245 -9.52 7.78 -29.94
C ILE A 245 -9.56 8.54 -31.28
N THR A 246 -9.12 9.79 -31.28
CA THR A 246 -9.11 10.63 -32.49
C THR A 246 -8.17 10.05 -33.55
N LEU A 247 -6.97 9.61 -33.17
CA LEU A 247 -6.00 9.08 -34.12
C LEU A 247 -6.37 7.67 -34.62
N GLU A 248 -6.74 6.77 -33.72
CA GLU A 248 -6.97 5.36 -34.09
C GLU A 248 -8.35 5.12 -34.71
N VAL A 249 -9.40 5.76 -34.19
CA VAL A 249 -10.79 5.52 -34.62
C VAL A 249 -11.22 6.53 -35.67
N ILE A 250 -11.18 7.82 -35.33
CA ILE A 250 -11.61 8.89 -36.25
C ILE A 250 -10.62 9.00 -37.41
N GLY A 251 -9.33 8.88 -37.15
CA GLY A 251 -8.27 8.86 -38.17
C GLY A 251 -8.41 7.68 -39.12
N GLY A 252 -8.74 6.48 -38.62
CA GLY A 252 -9.01 5.31 -39.47
C GLY A 252 -10.21 5.51 -40.40
N ALA A 253 -11.34 6.00 -39.87
CA ALA A 253 -12.53 6.30 -40.68
C ALA A 253 -12.24 7.42 -41.71
N GLY A 254 -11.57 8.49 -41.26
CA GLY A 254 -11.20 9.63 -42.10
C GLY A 254 -10.22 9.28 -43.22
N ALA A 255 -9.27 8.37 -42.96
CA ALA A 255 -8.32 7.89 -43.97
C ALA A 255 -9.02 7.14 -45.11
N ILE A 256 -10.04 6.32 -44.82
CA ILE A 256 -10.84 5.66 -45.86
C ILE A 256 -11.64 6.67 -46.67
N TRP A 257 -12.30 7.61 -45.99
CA TRP A 257 -13.14 8.64 -46.62
C TRP A 257 -12.32 9.59 -47.50
N GLY A 258 -11.26 10.18 -46.96
CA GLY A 258 -10.38 11.09 -47.69
C GLY A 258 -9.49 10.39 -48.70
N GLY A 259 -9.04 9.16 -48.41
CA GLY A 259 -8.27 8.34 -49.35
C GLY A 259 -9.06 8.08 -50.63
N ALA A 260 -10.33 7.70 -50.51
CA ALA A 260 -11.22 7.46 -51.65
C ALA A 260 -11.38 8.69 -52.56
N GLU A 261 -11.32 9.90 -51.99
CA GLU A 261 -11.32 11.16 -52.75
C GLU A 261 -10.01 11.39 -53.49
N VAL A 262 -8.86 11.18 -52.83
CA VAL A 262 -7.54 11.35 -53.45
C VAL A 262 -7.34 10.41 -54.64
N VAL A 263 -7.79 9.15 -54.52
CA VAL A 263 -7.71 8.17 -55.63
C VAL A 263 -8.85 8.30 -56.64
N LYS A 264 -9.72 9.31 -56.51
CA LYS A 264 -10.89 9.55 -57.39
C LYS A 264 -11.87 8.36 -57.49
N LEU A 265 -11.88 7.47 -56.48
CA LEU A 265 -12.84 6.38 -56.40
C LEU A 265 -14.22 6.85 -55.89
N ARG A 266 -14.25 7.97 -55.17
CA ARG A 266 -15.46 8.61 -54.69
C ARG A 266 -15.99 9.61 -55.72
N THR A 267 -17.12 9.29 -56.33
CA THR A 267 -17.92 10.15 -57.21
C THR A 267 -19.19 10.61 -56.50
N ALA A 268 -19.93 11.56 -57.09
CA ALA A 268 -21.20 12.02 -56.53
C ALA A 268 -22.22 10.87 -56.35
N ASP A 269 -22.24 9.92 -57.28
CA ASP A 269 -23.20 8.81 -57.30
C ASP A 269 -22.91 7.73 -56.25
N ASN A 270 -21.65 7.56 -55.83
CA ASN A 270 -21.24 6.52 -54.89
C ASN A 270 -20.74 7.06 -53.53
N ALA A 271 -20.88 8.37 -53.28
CA ALA A 271 -20.42 9.01 -52.05
C ALA A 271 -21.03 8.36 -50.79
N GLU A 272 -22.30 7.96 -50.85
CA GLU A 272 -22.98 7.31 -49.72
C GLU A 272 -22.40 5.92 -49.42
N LEU A 273 -22.02 5.15 -50.43
CA LEU A 273 -21.35 3.84 -50.24
C LEU A 273 -20.02 4.01 -49.49
N TRP A 274 -19.19 4.96 -49.91
CA TRP A 274 -17.93 5.27 -49.23
C TRP A 274 -18.13 5.78 -47.81
N ARG A 275 -19.28 6.40 -47.52
CA ARG A 275 -19.66 6.86 -46.18
C ARG A 275 -19.90 5.66 -45.27
N TRP A 276 -20.70 4.71 -45.72
CA TRP A 276 -20.96 3.47 -44.97
C TRP A 276 -19.71 2.62 -44.79
N LEU A 277 -18.84 2.54 -45.80
CA LEU A 277 -17.54 1.87 -45.68
C LEU A 277 -16.63 2.55 -44.65
N SER A 278 -16.53 3.88 -44.68
CA SER A 278 -15.77 4.65 -43.69
C SER A 278 -16.31 4.46 -42.27
N ILE A 279 -17.63 4.50 -42.09
CA ILE A 279 -18.29 4.22 -40.80
C ILE A 279 -17.99 2.79 -40.34
N SER A 280 -18.10 1.80 -41.22
CA SER A 280 -17.84 0.39 -40.90
C SER A 280 -16.40 0.17 -40.44
N VAL A 281 -15.43 0.77 -41.14
CA VAL A 281 -14.01 0.74 -40.73
C VAL A 281 -13.82 1.46 -39.39
N GLY A 282 -14.50 2.60 -39.19
CA GLY A 282 -14.51 3.31 -37.91
C GLY A 282 -15.01 2.43 -36.75
N ILE A 283 -16.10 1.68 -36.95
CA ILE A 283 -16.63 0.74 -35.95
C ILE A 283 -15.62 -0.38 -35.65
N LEU A 284 -14.98 -0.96 -36.68
CA LEU A 284 -13.95 -1.99 -36.48
C LEU A 284 -12.73 -1.45 -35.72
N CYS A 285 -12.27 -0.23 -36.05
CA CYS A 285 -11.20 0.44 -35.31
C CYS A 285 -11.62 0.71 -33.86
N TYR A 286 -12.87 1.12 -33.62
CA TYR A 286 -13.40 1.33 -32.27
C TYR A 286 -13.48 0.04 -31.45
N LEU A 287 -13.94 -1.08 -32.05
CA LEU A 287 -13.96 -2.38 -31.39
C LEU A 287 -12.54 -2.84 -31.05
N ARG A 288 -11.59 -2.71 -32.00
CA ARG A 288 -10.17 -2.97 -31.74
C ARG A 288 -9.66 -2.11 -30.58
N PHE A 289 -9.94 -0.82 -30.59
CA PHE A 289 -9.58 0.10 -29.52
C PHE A 289 -10.13 -0.36 -28.17
N ILE A 290 -11.41 -0.73 -28.08
CA ILE A 290 -12.01 -1.29 -26.87
C ILE A 290 -11.29 -2.56 -26.43
N THR A 291 -11.06 -3.52 -27.34
CA THR A 291 -10.43 -4.80 -26.98
C THR A 291 -9.00 -4.65 -26.46
N LEU A 292 -8.21 -3.73 -27.03
CA LEU A 292 -6.83 -3.46 -26.62
C LEU A 292 -6.75 -2.63 -25.33
N ASN A 293 -7.80 -1.87 -25.00
CA ASN A 293 -7.85 -1.03 -23.83
C ASN A 293 -8.73 -1.60 -22.70
N LEU A 294 -9.40 -2.73 -22.93
CA LEU A 294 -10.16 -3.42 -21.90
C LEU A 294 -9.18 -3.80 -20.79
N PRO A 295 -9.48 -3.48 -19.53
CA PRO A 295 -8.61 -3.88 -18.42
C PRO A 295 -8.53 -5.40 -18.39
N GLN A 296 -7.36 -5.94 -18.73
CA GLN A 296 -7.07 -7.35 -18.47
C GLN A 296 -7.11 -7.54 -16.95
N LYS A 297 -7.82 -8.58 -16.50
CA LYS A 297 -7.70 -9.04 -15.12
C LYS A 297 -6.23 -9.36 -14.90
N GLU A 298 -5.60 -8.57 -14.05
CA GLU A 298 -4.18 -8.67 -13.77
C GLU A 298 -3.82 -10.11 -13.40
N ASP A 299 -2.88 -10.70 -14.13
CA ASP A 299 -2.06 -11.78 -13.58
C ASP A 299 -1.46 -11.25 -12.27
N GLU A 300 -1.54 -12.03 -11.20
CA GLU A 300 -1.11 -11.71 -9.83
C GLU A 300 0.41 -11.41 -9.68
N GLY A 301 1.12 -11.11 -10.77
CA GLY A 301 2.56 -10.83 -10.82
C GLY A 301 2.95 -9.50 -11.47
N ASP A 302 2.01 -8.58 -11.76
CA ASP A 302 2.38 -7.29 -12.36
C ASP A 302 3.28 -6.48 -11.41
N ILE A 303 4.43 -6.03 -11.95
CA ILE A 303 5.61 -5.47 -11.27
C ILE A 303 5.28 -4.23 -10.40
N LEU A 304 4.11 -3.64 -10.60
CA LEU A 304 3.64 -2.46 -9.88
C LEU A 304 2.93 -2.77 -8.55
N GLY A 305 2.57 -4.04 -8.32
CA GLY A 305 1.87 -4.50 -7.13
C GLY A 305 0.58 -3.72 -6.82
N ALA A 306 0.03 -3.90 -5.61
CA ALA A 306 -1.17 -3.22 -5.15
C ALA A 306 -1.03 -1.68 -5.04
N ALA A 307 0.19 -1.14 -5.19
CA ALA A 307 0.45 0.30 -5.13
C ALA A 307 0.12 1.04 -6.45
N GLY A 308 -0.10 0.29 -7.53
CA GLY A 308 -0.50 0.83 -8.83
C GLY A 308 0.53 1.79 -9.45
N PRO A 309 0.17 2.53 -10.52
CA PRO A 309 1.07 3.44 -11.21
C PRO A 309 1.54 4.63 -10.35
N TRP A 310 1.03 4.78 -9.13
CA TRP A 310 1.32 5.91 -8.25
C TRP A 310 2.52 5.73 -7.34
N SER A 311 3.13 4.55 -7.31
CA SER A 311 4.43 4.33 -6.65
C SER A 311 5.60 4.73 -7.57
N LEU A 312 5.38 4.79 -8.89
CA LEU A 312 6.45 4.99 -9.87
C LEU A 312 7.04 6.42 -9.85
N ARG A 313 8.22 6.62 -10.42
CA ARG A 313 8.76 7.99 -10.64
C ARG A 313 7.94 8.73 -11.70
N LEU A 314 7.80 10.05 -11.58
CA LEU A 314 7.01 10.90 -12.49
C LEU A 314 7.19 10.62 -14.00
N PRO A 315 8.41 10.46 -14.56
CA PRO A 315 8.56 10.14 -15.98
C PRO A 315 7.99 8.77 -16.35
N VAL A 316 8.12 7.78 -15.48
CA VAL A 316 7.56 6.43 -15.69
C VAL A 316 6.03 6.47 -15.57
N ARG A 317 5.49 7.32 -14.67
CA ARG A 317 4.04 7.55 -14.58
C ARG A 317 3.47 8.13 -15.86
N LEU A 318 4.11 9.19 -16.38
CA LEU A 318 3.66 9.83 -17.62
C LEU A 318 3.67 8.84 -18.78
N ARG A 319 4.73 8.05 -18.91
CA ARG A 319 4.80 6.97 -19.92
C ARG A 319 3.66 5.97 -19.76
N ALA A 320 3.45 5.45 -18.54
CA ALA A 320 2.38 4.48 -18.28
C ALA A 320 0.98 5.04 -18.59
N VAL A 321 0.73 6.33 -18.30
CA VAL A 321 -0.54 6.99 -18.63
C VAL A 321 -0.72 7.15 -20.14
N CYS A 322 0.35 7.48 -20.88
CA CYS A 322 0.30 7.55 -22.34
C CYS A 322 0.08 6.17 -22.98
N ASP A 323 0.78 5.15 -22.49
CA ASP A 323 0.73 3.81 -23.06
C ASP A 323 -0.60 3.10 -22.74
N HIS A 324 -1.17 3.33 -21.55
CA HIS A 324 -2.39 2.66 -21.09
C HIS A 324 -3.32 3.62 -20.31
N PRO A 325 -3.95 4.60 -20.97
CA PRO A 325 -4.77 5.61 -20.29
C PRO A 325 -5.99 5.00 -19.56
N PHE A 326 -6.54 3.89 -20.05
CA PHE A 326 -7.65 3.21 -19.37
C PHE A 326 -7.25 2.52 -18.07
N HIS A 327 -6.04 1.95 -18.00
CA HIS A 327 -5.56 1.31 -16.78
C HIS A 327 -5.45 2.33 -15.63
N TYR A 328 -5.18 3.60 -15.93
CA TYR A 328 -5.18 4.67 -14.95
C TYR A 328 -6.56 4.85 -14.28
N PHE A 329 -7.65 4.83 -15.06
CA PHE A 329 -9.01 4.97 -14.54
C PHE A 329 -9.50 3.70 -13.85
N VAL A 330 -9.22 2.52 -14.41
CA VAL A 330 -9.69 1.25 -13.84
C VAL A 330 -8.97 0.93 -12.52
N ARG A 331 -7.66 1.17 -12.43
CA ARG A 331 -6.90 1.01 -11.18
C ARG A 331 -7.26 2.05 -10.12
N ALA A 332 -8.00 3.10 -10.47
CA ALA A 332 -8.58 4.05 -9.52
C ALA A 332 -9.77 3.51 -8.75
N LEU A 333 -10.31 2.35 -9.14
CA LEU A 333 -11.37 1.68 -8.41
C LEU A 333 -10.81 1.06 -7.11
N PRO A 334 -11.53 1.18 -5.98
CA PRO A 334 -11.10 0.56 -4.73
C PRO A 334 -11.07 -0.97 -4.87
N PRO A 335 -10.17 -1.66 -4.15
CA PRO A 335 -10.28 -3.10 -4.01
C PRO A 335 -11.69 -3.41 -3.49
N SER A 336 -12.39 -4.32 -4.15
CA SER A 336 -13.72 -4.74 -3.73
C SER A 336 -13.66 -5.14 -2.26
N CYS A 337 -14.43 -4.46 -1.41
CA CYS A 337 -14.54 -4.86 -0.01
C CYS A 337 -14.86 -6.35 0.02
N PRO A 338 -14.18 -7.15 0.87
CA PRO A 338 -14.51 -8.56 0.99
C PRO A 338 -16.00 -8.64 1.25
N LYS A 339 -16.76 -9.23 0.30
CA LYS A 339 -18.18 -9.48 0.51
C LYS A 339 -18.23 -10.26 1.82
N LYS A 340 -18.87 -9.68 2.84
CA LYS A 340 -19.21 -10.44 4.05
C LYS A 340 -19.92 -11.66 3.50
N LYS A 341 -19.26 -12.83 3.53
CA LYS A 341 -19.97 -14.09 3.38
C LYS A 341 -20.98 -14.01 4.50
N SER A 342 -22.24 -13.75 4.14
CA SER A 342 -23.34 -13.93 5.07
C SER A 342 -23.13 -15.34 5.58
N LEU A 343 -22.73 -15.43 6.83
CA LEU A 343 -22.88 -16.63 7.62
C LEU A 343 -24.40 -16.83 7.68
N GLU A 344 -24.97 -17.34 6.59
CA GLU A 344 -26.21 -18.08 6.63
C GLU A 344 -25.88 -19.27 7.52
N SER A 345 -26.22 -19.07 8.80
CA SER A 345 -26.31 -20.12 9.78
C SER A 345 -27.16 -21.24 9.18
N LYS A 346 -26.51 -22.30 8.72
CA LYS A 346 -27.11 -23.63 8.81
C LYS A 346 -27.22 -23.96 10.30
N SER A 347 -28.25 -23.40 10.91
CA SER A 347 -28.90 -23.97 12.08
C SER A 347 -29.74 -25.13 11.57
N ASN A 348 -29.15 -26.31 11.51
CA ASN A 348 -29.86 -27.59 11.49
C ASN A 348 -29.35 -28.41 12.67
#